data_AF-A0A7Z9PZH0-F1
#
_entry.id   AF-A0A7Z9PZH0-F1
#
_cell.length_a   1.000
_cell.length_b   1.000
_cell.length_c   1.000
_cell.angle_alpha   90.00
_cell.angle_beta   90.00
_cell.angle_gamma   90.00
#
_symmetry.space_group_name_H-M   'P 1'
#
loop_
_entity.id
_entity.type
_entity.pdbx_description
1 polymer ?
#
loop_
_entity_poly.entity_id
_entity_poly.type
_entity_poly.pdbx_seq_one_letter_code
_entity_poly.pdbx_strand_id
1 'polypeptide(L)'
;MKKLSRGISLLEVVVAMQCTALLLVLICRVLPLARRQVKEADKRLGGALAAQNVLEEYMSVPPREWPRTPVMVEGTRFRVKLEALPYRENNKLMLASATVLVGEEAAYHLETLVHQ
;
A
#
# COMPACT_ATOMS: atom_id res chain seq x y z
N MET A 1 20.41 55.53 27.18
CA MET A 1 19.99 54.26 26.53
C MET A 1 20.75 53.11 27.17
N LYS A 2 20.18 52.45 28.19
CA LYS A 2 20.84 51.29 28.82
C LYS A 2 20.64 50.06 27.94
N LYS A 3 21.70 49.60 27.26
CA LYS A 3 21.75 48.27 26.67
C LYS A 3 21.66 47.26 27.82
N LEU A 4 20.49 46.65 28.03
CA LEU A 4 20.38 45.45 28.84
C LEU A 4 21.11 44.34 28.09
N SER A 5 22.35 44.08 28.49
CA SER A 5 23.01 42.82 28.20
C SER A 5 22.27 41.75 29.00
N ARG A 6 21.16 41.24 28.44
CA ARG A 6 20.43 40.10 28.98
C ARG A 6 21.32 38.88 28.79
N GLY A 7 22.13 38.59 29.81
CA GLY A 7 22.78 37.29 29.93
C GLY A 7 21.69 36.22 29.98
N ILE A 8 21.93 35.12 29.27
CA ILE A 8 21.01 33.98 29.21
C ILE A 8 20.76 33.51 30.64
N SER A 9 19.50 33.56 31.07
CA SER A 9 19.12 33.14 32.41
C SER A 9 19.21 31.62 32.52
N LEU A 10 19.60 31.10 33.69
CA LEU A 10 19.59 29.66 33.97
C LEU A 10 18.19 29.06 33.76
N LEU A 11 17.14 29.86 33.95
CA LEU A 11 15.76 29.51 33.62
C LEU A 11 15.53 29.33 32.12
N GLU A 12 16.09 30.20 31.26
CA GLU A 12 15.99 30.07 29.80
C GLU A 12 16.66 28.79 29.31
N VAL A 13 17.80 28.40 29.92
CA VAL A 13 18.49 27.16 29.58
C VAL A 13 17.63 25.94 29.93
N VAL A 14 17.02 25.94 31.12
CA VAL A 14 16.13 24.85 31.56
C VAL A 14 14.89 24.75 30.67
N VAL A 15 14.28 25.89 30.32
CA VAL A 15 13.12 25.93 29.42
C VAL A 15 13.50 25.44 28.02
N ALA A 16 14.64 25.87 27.48
CA ALA A 16 15.14 25.39 26.18
C ALA A 16 15.39 23.87 26.18
N MET A 17 15.98 23.33 27.25
CA MET A 17 16.16 21.88 27.40
C MET A 17 14.82 21.13 27.42
N GLN A 18 13.83 21.64 28.16
CA GLN A 18 12.49 21.05 28.22
C GLN A 18 11.80 21.06 26.86
N CYS A 19 11.84 22.18 26.13
CA CYS A 19 11.30 22.28 24.78
C CYS A 19 11.98 21.30 23.82
N THR A 20 13.31 21.19 23.91
CA THR A 20 14.08 20.26 23.05
C THR A 20 13.72 18.80 23.35
N ALA A 21 13.59 18.44 24.63
CA ALA A 21 13.18 17.11 25.04
C ALA A 21 11.76 16.76 24.53
N LEU A 22 10.80 17.68 24.64
CA LEU A 22 9.45 17.50 24.10
C LEU A 22 9.45 17.30 22.58
N LEU A 23 10.25 18.08 21.86
CA LEU A 23 10.36 18.00 20.40
C LEU A 23 10.95 16.65 19.96
N LEU A 24 11.96 16.16 20.69
CA LEU A 24 12.53 14.82 20.48
C LEU A 24 11.50 13.71 20.74
N VAL A 25 10.71 13.82 21.81
CA VAL A 25 9.63 12.85 22.11
C VAL A 25 8.57 12.83 20.99
N LEU A 26 8.19 14.00 20.47
CA LEU A 26 7.26 14.10 19.34
C LEU A 26 7.83 13.43 18.08
N ILE A 27 9.09 13.71 17.73
CA ILE A 27 9.77 13.09 16.58
C ILE A 27 9.81 11.56 16.75
N CYS A 28 10.21 11.08 17.92
CA CYS A 28 10.26 9.65 18.24
C CYS A 28 8.89 8.96 18.18
N ARG A 29 7.78 9.69 18.38
CA ARG A 29 6.42 9.16 18.22
C ARG A 29 5.93 9.20 16.77
N VAL A 30 6.32 10.20 15.99
CA VAL A 30 5.90 10.34 14.59
C VAL A 30 6.63 9.36 13.66
N LEU A 31 7.91 9.09 13.91
CA LEU A 31 8.73 8.15 13.12
C LEU A 31 8.12 6.73 13.00
N PRO A 32 7.65 6.09 14.09
CA PRO A 32 6.94 4.81 14.03
C PRO A 32 5.65 4.87 13.22
N LEU A 33 4.88 5.97 13.33
CA LEU A 33 3.64 6.16 12.59
C LEU A 33 3.91 6.25 11.09
N ALA A 34 4.89 7.07 10.69
CA ALA A 34 5.30 7.20 9.30
C ALA A 34 5.80 5.88 8.74
N ARG A 35 6.61 5.12 9.49
CA ARG A 35 7.08 3.78 9.07
C ARG A 35 5.93 2.79 8.88
N ARG A 36 4.91 2.81 9.75
CA ARG A 36 3.73 1.95 9.60
C ARG A 36 2.92 2.33 8.36
N GLN A 37 2.71 3.63 8.12
CA GLN A 37 2.01 4.12 6.94
C GLN A 37 2.74 3.76 5.64
N VAL A 38 4.07 3.94 5.59
CA VAL A 38 4.87 3.53 4.43
C VAL A 38 4.80 2.02 4.20
N LYS A 39 4.87 1.21 5.27
CA LYS A 39 4.77 -0.26 5.15
C LYS A 39 3.39 -0.71 4.67
N GLU A 40 2.31 -0.02 5.06
CA GLU A 40 0.97 -0.28 4.52
C GLU A 40 0.83 0.16 3.07
N ALA A 41 1.34 1.35 2.73
CA ALA A 41 1.33 1.85 1.35
C ALA A 41 2.13 0.92 0.42
N ASP A 42 3.30 0.47 0.85
CA ASP A 42 4.14 -0.49 0.12
C ASP A 42 3.43 -1.83 -0.11
N LYS A 43 2.74 -2.35 0.92
CA LYS A 43 1.89 -3.55 0.77
C LYS A 43 0.75 -3.34 -0.24
N ARG A 44 0.12 -2.17 -0.23
CA ARG A 44 -0.99 -1.83 -1.15
C ARG A 44 -0.49 -1.74 -2.59
N LEU A 45 0.60 -1.01 -2.81
CA LEU A 45 1.23 -0.87 -4.12
C LEU A 45 1.74 -2.21 -4.64
N GLY A 46 2.45 -2.98 -3.82
CA GLY A 46 2.94 -4.30 -4.21
C GLY A 46 1.81 -5.27 -4.54
N GLY A 47 0.71 -5.23 -3.80
CA GLY A 47 -0.48 -6.04 -4.09
C GLY A 47 -1.15 -5.62 -5.41
N ALA A 48 -1.38 -4.33 -5.61
CA ALA A 48 -1.99 -3.82 -6.84
C ALA A 48 -1.13 -4.15 -8.08
N LEU A 49 0.19 -3.95 -8.00
CA LEU A 49 1.12 -4.31 -9.07
C LEU A 49 1.13 -5.82 -9.35
N ALA A 50 1.08 -6.64 -8.30
CA ALA A 50 0.97 -8.09 -8.45
C ALA A 50 -0.33 -8.49 -9.18
N ALA A 51 -1.47 -7.88 -8.83
CA ALA A 51 -2.74 -8.11 -9.51
C ALA A 51 -2.67 -7.71 -10.98
N GLN A 52 -2.12 -6.53 -11.27
CA GLN A 52 -2.01 -5.99 -12.61
C GLN A 52 -1.10 -6.85 -13.50
N ASN A 53 0.09 -7.23 -13.01
CA ASN A 53 1.02 -8.05 -13.78
C ASN A 53 0.41 -9.40 -14.18
N VAL A 54 -0.26 -10.07 -13.24
CA VAL A 54 -0.93 -11.34 -13.51
C VAL A 54 -2.10 -11.13 -14.48
N LEU A 55 -2.88 -10.06 -14.30
CA LEU A 55 -3.99 -9.78 -15.20
C LEU A 55 -3.51 -9.46 -16.63
N GLU A 56 -2.41 -8.74 -16.79
CA GLU A 56 -1.79 -8.44 -18.08
C GLU A 56 -1.24 -9.71 -18.77
N GLU A 57 -0.58 -10.59 -18.02
CA GLU A 57 -0.07 -11.88 -18.52
C GLU A 57 -1.19 -12.75 -19.11
N TYR A 58 -2.35 -12.78 -18.44
CA TYR A 58 -3.48 -13.60 -18.84
C TYR A 58 -4.52 -12.85 -19.69
N MET A 59 -4.31 -11.58 -20.01
CA MET A 59 -5.22 -10.80 -20.84
C MET A 59 -5.32 -11.32 -22.29
N SER A 60 -4.24 -11.93 -22.77
CA SER A 60 -4.19 -12.54 -24.11
C SER A 60 -4.69 -13.99 -24.13
N VAL A 61 -4.94 -14.57 -22.96
CA VAL A 61 -5.39 -15.95 -22.78
C VAL A 61 -6.90 -15.94 -22.57
N PRO A 62 -7.68 -16.77 -23.29
CA PRO A 62 -9.12 -16.81 -23.08
C PRO A 62 -9.44 -17.21 -21.63
N PRO A 63 -10.44 -16.59 -20.98
CA PRO A 63 -10.71 -16.82 -19.56
C PRO A 63 -11.00 -18.27 -19.14
N ARG A 64 -11.34 -19.14 -20.09
CA ARG A 64 -11.57 -20.57 -19.87
C ARG A 64 -10.28 -21.34 -19.54
N GLU A 65 -9.15 -20.83 -20.00
CA GLU A 65 -7.82 -21.43 -19.83
C GLU A 65 -7.08 -20.85 -18.61
N TRP A 66 -7.70 -19.91 -17.89
CA TRP A 66 -7.09 -19.32 -16.71
C TRP A 66 -6.93 -20.34 -15.59
N PRO A 67 -5.86 -20.19 -14.78
CA PRO A 67 -5.59 -21.09 -13.68
C PRO A 67 -6.70 -20.97 -12.62
N ARG A 68 -7.26 -22.10 -12.23
CA ARG A 68 -8.26 -22.18 -11.14
C ARG A 68 -7.63 -22.00 -9.75
N THR A 69 -6.33 -22.24 -9.66
CA THR A 69 -5.54 -22.05 -8.44
C THR A 69 -4.90 -20.66 -8.44
N PRO A 70 -4.75 -20.00 -7.28
CA PRO A 70 -4.06 -18.73 -7.20
C PRO A 70 -2.62 -18.83 -7.73
N VAL A 71 -2.24 -17.88 -8.58
CA VAL A 71 -0.91 -17.76 -9.17
C VAL A 71 0.02 -17.07 -8.17
N MET A 72 1.18 -17.65 -7.91
CA MET A 72 2.24 -17.00 -7.12
C MET A 72 2.97 -16.00 -8.00
N VAL A 73 3.10 -14.75 -7.56
CA VAL A 73 3.87 -13.74 -8.30
C VAL A 73 5.34 -13.84 -7.91
N GLU A 74 6.21 -14.08 -8.90
CA GLU A 74 7.65 -14.24 -8.69
C GLU A 74 8.26 -13.06 -7.91
N GLY A 75 9.15 -13.38 -6.96
CA GLY A 75 9.79 -12.38 -6.12
C GLY A 75 8.89 -11.74 -5.06
N THR A 76 7.62 -12.15 -4.96
CA THR A 76 6.69 -11.61 -3.96
C THR A 76 6.00 -12.71 -3.14
N ARG A 77 5.37 -12.31 -2.04
CA ARG A 77 4.52 -13.19 -1.21
C ARG A 77 3.05 -13.20 -1.62
N PHE A 78 2.72 -12.53 -2.72
CA PHE A 78 1.34 -12.33 -3.13
C PHE A 78 0.87 -13.50 -3.98
N ARG A 79 -0.34 -13.98 -3.70
CA ARG A 79 -1.06 -14.96 -4.51
C ARG A 79 -2.21 -14.25 -5.21
N VAL A 80 -2.36 -14.41 -6.51
CA VAL A 80 -3.43 -13.76 -7.27
C VAL A 80 -4.39 -14.81 -7.79
N LYS A 81 -5.66 -14.70 -7.41
CA LYS A 81 -6.75 -15.51 -7.95
C LYS A 81 -7.38 -14.76 -9.11
N LEU A 82 -7.46 -15.41 -10.27
CA LEU A 82 -8.14 -14.88 -11.45
C LEU A 82 -9.54 -15.47 -11.57
N GLU A 83 -10.51 -14.62 -11.85
CA GLU A 83 -11.90 -15.00 -12.11
C GLU A 83 -12.44 -14.18 -13.29
N ALA A 84 -13.32 -14.77 -14.09
CA ALA A 84 -14.01 -14.06 -15.15
C ALA A 84 -15.50 -14.34 -15.07
N LEU A 85 -16.29 -13.27 -15.10
CA LEU A 85 -17.75 -13.31 -15.04
C LEU A 85 -18.33 -12.70 -16.32
N PRO A 86 -19.45 -13.21 -16.85
CA PRO A 86 -20.09 -12.60 -18.01
C PRO A 86 -20.55 -11.17 -17.70
N TYR A 87 -20.23 -10.22 -18.56
CA TYR A 87 -20.62 -8.82 -18.37
C TYR A 87 -22.08 -8.61 -18.80
N ARG A 88 -22.92 -8.09 -17.88
CA ARG A 88 -24.38 -8.03 -18.08
C ARG A 88 -24.82 -7.21 -19.29
N GLU A 89 -24.08 -6.16 -19.65
CA GLU A 89 -24.49 -5.22 -20.70
C GLU A 89 -24.02 -5.64 -22.09
N ASN A 90 -23.03 -6.54 -22.18
CA ASN A 90 -22.50 -6.99 -23.46
C ASN A 90 -21.98 -8.42 -23.36
N ASN A 91 -22.70 -9.35 -24.01
CA ASN A 91 -22.40 -10.78 -24.00
C ASN A 91 -21.06 -11.15 -24.67
N LYS A 92 -20.44 -10.21 -25.39
CA LYS A 92 -19.08 -10.37 -25.98
C LYS A 92 -17.96 -9.96 -25.03
N LEU A 93 -18.29 -9.44 -23.85
CA LEU A 93 -17.35 -9.01 -22.83
C LEU A 93 -17.47 -9.91 -21.59
N MET A 94 -16.34 -10.18 -20.97
CA MET A 94 -16.25 -10.76 -19.63
C MET A 94 -15.64 -9.71 -18.69
N LEU A 95 -16.17 -9.63 -17.48
CA LEU A 95 -15.55 -8.92 -16.37
C LEU A 95 -14.49 -9.84 -15.78
N ALA A 96 -13.23 -9.52 -16.05
CA ALA A 96 -12.07 -10.14 -15.45
C ALA A 96 -11.78 -9.53 -14.08
N SER A 97 -11.53 -10.37 -13.10
CA SER A 97 -11.24 -10.02 -11.72
C SER A 97 -9.92 -10.68 -11.31
N ALA A 98 -9.00 -9.87 -10.80
CA ALA A 98 -7.76 -10.32 -10.16
C ALA A 98 -7.83 -9.99 -8.67
N THR A 99 -7.89 -11.02 -7.84
CA THR A 99 -7.97 -10.89 -6.38
C THR A 99 -6.67 -11.32 -5.73
N VAL A 100 -6.01 -10.41 -5.03
CA VAL A 100 -4.76 -10.65 -4.31
C VAL A 100 -5.05 -11.19 -2.93
N LEU A 101 -4.44 -12.33 -2.62
CA LEU A 101 -4.47 -13.00 -1.34
C LEU A 101 -3.16 -12.73 -0.59
N VAL A 102 -3.27 -12.21 0.63
CA VAL A 102 -2.15 -12.03 1.57
C VAL A 102 -2.35 -13.00 2.72
N GLY A 103 -1.72 -14.18 2.64
CA GLY A 103 -2.09 -15.29 3.52
C GLY A 103 -3.39 -15.94 3.07
N GLU A 104 -4.38 -16.04 3.95
CA GLU A 104 -5.72 -16.58 3.66
C GLU A 104 -6.78 -15.49 3.38
N GLU A 105 -6.46 -14.22 3.61
CA GLU A 105 -7.38 -13.11 3.41
C GLU A 105 -7.23 -12.47 2.03
N ALA A 106 -8.38 -12.13 1.42
CA ALA A 106 -8.43 -11.29 0.24
C ALA A 106 -8.09 -9.85 0.63
N ALA A 107 -6.97 -9.35 0.12
CA ALA A 107 -6.45 -8.03 0.47
C ALA A 107 -6.79 -6.97 -0.58
N TYR A 108 -6.76 -7.33 -1.86
CA TYR A 108 -6.97 -6.40 -2.96
C TYR A 108 -7.72 -7.05 -4.11
N HIS A 109 -8.48 -6.25 -4.83
CA HIS A 109 -9.35 -6.70 -5.91
C HIS A 109 -9.29 -5.68 -7.04
N LEU A 110 -9.06 -6.17 -8.25
CA LEU A 110 -8.92 -5.35 -9.45
C LEU A 110 -9.80 -5.96 -10.54
N GLU A 111 -10.66 -5.16 -11.15
CA GLU A 111 -11.57 -5.60 -12.20
C GLU A 111 -11.27 -4.88 -13.51
N THR A 112 -11.38 -5.59 -14.63
CA THR A 112 -11.27 -5.04 -15.98
C THR A 112 -12.19 -5.79 -16.93
N LEU A 113 -12.47 -5.22 -18.11
CA LEU A 113 -13.26 -5.88 -19.15
C LEU A 113 -12.33 -6.53 -20.19
N VAL A 114 -12.58 -7.80 -20.50
CA VAL A 114 -11.82 -8.59 -21.49
C VAL A 114 -12.79 -9.15 -22.53
N HIS A 115 -12.37 -9.24 -23.79
CA HIS A 115 -13.18 -9.89 -24.82
C HIS A 115 -13.21 -11.41 -24.63
N GLN A 116 -14.35 -12.02 -24.98
CA GLN A 116 -14.52 -13.47 -24.98
C GLN A 116 -13.61 -14.17 -25.99
#